data_AF-A0A4S1WRC1-F1
#
_entry.id   AF-A0A4S1WRC1-F1
#
_cell.length_a   1.000
_cell.length_b   1.000
_cell.length_c   1.000
_cell.angle_alpha   90.00
_cell.angle_beta   90.00
_cell.angle_gamma   90.00
#
_symmetry.space_group_name_H-M   'P 1'
#
loop_
_entity.id
_entity.type
_entity.pdbx_description
1 polymer ?
#
loop_
_entity_poly.entity_id
_entity_poly.type
_entity_poly.pdbx_seq_one_letter_code
_entity_poly.pdbx_strand_id
1 'polypeptide(L)'
;MSYADRDRSISRRLVGFAVFVVAIPIMAILLAIFVILKLLVLPFERPSHRSAEEVARDLRGFVDGTGGEWDFDDLTSIPLADPRLESIRERASAAFPGTDDAEWLSLAEEAEAIAAADRANLIGLLRQALGGDISGAMIDEALPYPRSLGDRETKAYAALSRWADDDDVRARNLGYTERQRAALAEQLALLSAHPAP
;
A
#
# COMPACT_ATOMS: atom_id res chain seq x y z
N MET A 1 -3.45 50.26 49.99
CA MET A 1 -2.70 49.65 48.85
C MET A 1 -1.47 50.50 48.57
N SER A 2 -0.28 49.99 48.89
CA SER A 2 0.99 50.73 48.83
C SER A 2 1.44 50.96 47.38
N TYR A 3 2.19 52.05 47.12
CA TYR A 3 2.75 52.36 45.80
C TYR A 3 3.59 51.18 45.25
N ALA A 4 4.34 50.49 46.13
CA ALA A 4 5.14 49.32 45.80
C ALA A 4 4.31 48.08 45.37
N ASP A 5 3.04 47.99 45.77
CA ASP A 5 2.14 46.91 45.31
C ASP A 5 1.52 47.23 43.95
N ARG A 6 1.30 48.53 43.67
CA ARG A 6 0.78 48.99 42.38
C ARG A 6 1.82 48.80 41.27
N ASP A 7 3.09 49.11 41.55
CA ASP A 7 4.22 48.95 40.64
C ASP A 7 4.52 47.46 40.31
N ARG A 8 4.44 46.57 41.32
CA ARG A 8 4.53 45.12 41.10
C ARG A 8 3.38 44.55 40.26
N SER A 9 2.18 45.15 40.34
CA SER A 9 1.04 44.73 39.52
C SER A 9 1.17 45.18 38.05
N ILE A 10 1.71 46.37 37.82
CA ILE A 10 1.90 46.96 36.49
C ILE A 10 3.04 46.23 35.77
N SER A 11 4.16 46.00 36.44
CA SER A 11 5.29 45.24 35.90
C SER A 11 4.92 43.79 35.53
N ARG A 12 4.14 43.08 36.35
CA ARG A 12 3.64 41.73 35.99
C ARG A 12 2.72 41.72 34.77
N ARG A 13 1.86 42.74 34.62
CA ARG A 13 0.97 42.87 33.45
C ARG A 13 1.73 43.23 32.18
N LEU A 14 2.74 44.09 32.27
CA LEU A 14 3.59 44.47 31.14
C LEU A 14 4.49 43.30 30.70
N VAL A 15 5.06 42.53 31.64
CA VAL A 15 5.83 41.32 31.31
C VAL A 15 4.92 40.24 30.71
N GLY A 16 3.72 40.02 31.26
CA GLY A 16 2.75 39.08 30.69
C GLY A 16 2.32 39.48 29.27
N PHE A 17 2.11 40.77 29.02
CA PHE A 17 1.77 41.29 27.69
C PHE A 17 2.94 41.13 26.71
N ALA A 18 4.17 41.47 27.12
CA ALA A 18 5.36 41.31 26.28
C ALA A 18 5.63 39.84 25.92
N VAL A 19 5.45 38.92 26.88
CA VAL A 19 5.54 37.47 26.62
C VAL A 19 4.48 37.03 25.62
N PHE A 20 3.25 37.51 25.74
CA PHE A 20 2.16 37.13 24.82
C PHE A 20 2.40 37.65 23.40
N VAL A 21 2.87 38.89 23.26
CA VAL A 21 3.18 39.52 21.97
C VAL A 21 4.33 38.81 21.24
N VAL A 22 5.28 38.21 21.97
CA VAL A 22 6.42 37.48 21.38
C VAL A 22 6.12 35.98 21.20
N ALA A 23 5.42 35.35 22.14
CA ALA A 23 5.16 33.91 22.11
C ALA A 23 4.17 33.53 21.00
N ILE A 24 3.15 34.35 20.72
CA ILE A 24 2.16 34.07 19.67
C ILE A 24 2.79 34.01 18.27
N PRO A 25 3.56 35.01 17.79
CA PRO A 25 4.15 34.95 16.46
C PRO A 25 5.15 33.80 16.34
N ILE A 26 5.93 33.50 17.40
CA ILE A 26 6.82 32.34 17.42
C ILE A 26 6.01 31.04 17.29
N MET A 27 4.92 30.88 18.04
CA MET A 27 4.05 29.70 17.94
C MET A 27 3.41 29.58 16.55
N ALA A 28 2.98 30.70 15.95
CA ALA A 28 2.42 30.71 14.61
C ALA A 28 3.46 30.28 13.55
N ILE A 29 4.71 30.75 13.68
CA ILE A 29 5.82 30.33 12.82
C ILE A 29 6.12 28.84 13.00
N LEU A 30 6.20 28.36 14.24
CA LEU A 30 6.44 26.94 14.53
C LEU A 30 5.30 26.06 14.00
N LEU A 31 4.05 26.48 14.14
CA LEU A 31 2.89 25.79 13.58
C LEU A 31 2.94 25.75 12.05
N ALA A 32 3.29 26.87 11.40
CA ALA A 32 3.43 26.91 9.94
C ALA A 32 4.55 25.96 9.46
N ILE A 33 5.71 25.96 10.13
CA ILE A 33 6.80 25.03 9.83
C ILE A 33 6.34 23.58 10.02
N PHE A 34 5.66 23.28 11.13
CA PHE A 34 5.13 21.94 11.38
C PHE A 34 4.15 21.49 10.29
N VAL A 35 3.22 22.35 9.87
CA VAL A 35 2.27 22.06 8.78
C VAL A 35 3.00 21.81 7.47
N ILE A 36 3.98 22.64 7.11
CA ILE A 36 4.79 22.46 5.89
C ILE A 36 5.55 21.13 5.95
N LEU A 37 6.23 20.85 7.06
CA LEU A 37 6.96 19.60 7.25
C LEU A 37 6.02 18.39 7.15
N LYS A 38 4.85 18.47 7.78
CA LYS A 38 3.84 17.41 7.71
C LYS A 38 3.30 17.20 6.30
N LEU A 39 3.07 18.26 5.53
CA LEU A 39 2.65 18.15 4.13
C LEU A 39 3.73 17.53 3.24
N LEU A 40 5.00 17.78 3.52
CA LEU A 40 6.12 17.16 2.83
C LEU A 40 6.29 15.67 3.17
N VAL A 41 6.01 15.29 4.42
CA VAL A 41 6.15 13.89 4.90
C VAL A 41 4.92 13.04 4.61
N LEU A 42 3.73 13.64 4.44
CA LEU A 42 2.46 12.96 4.18
C LEU A 42 2.45 11.92 3.04
N PRO A 43 3.09 12.16 1.87
CA PRO A 43 3.17 11.15 0.82
C PRO A 43 4.04 9.95 1.22
N PHE A 44 5.04 10.14 2.09
CA PHE A 44 5.92 9.08 2.59
C PHE A 44 5.33 8.33 3.80
N GLU A 45 4.31 8.89 4.46
CA GLU A 45 3.55 8.21 5.52
C GLU A 45 2.54 7.20 4.99
N ARG A 46 2.19 7.26 3.69
CA ARG A 46 1.23 6.32 3.11
C ARG A 46 1.95 5.10 2.57
N PRO A 47 1.65 3.90 3.08
CA PRO A 47 2.21 2.69 2.52
C PRO A 47 1.88 2.59 1.04
N SER A 48 2.89 2.35 0.21
CA SER A 48 2.73 2.22 -1.23
C SER A 48 2.07 0.88 -1.59
N HIS A 49 1.28 0.90 -2.65
CA HIS A 49 0.64 -0.29 -3.21
C HIS A 49 1.50 -0.81 -4.35
N ARG A 50 2.60 -1.50 -4.02
CA ARG A 50 3.38 -2.27 -4.99
C ARG A 50 2.90 -3.70 -5.07
N SER A 51 3.06 -4.32 -6.24
CA SER A 51 2.80 -5.73 -6.41
C SER A 51 4.00 -6.59 -6.02
N ALA A 52 3.73 -7.86 -5.68
CA ALA A 52 4.77 -8.82 -5.37
C ALA A 52 5.70 -9.06 -6.58
N GLU A 53 5.17 -9.03 -7.81
CA GLU A 53 5.97 -9.11 -9.04
C GLU A 53 6.86 -7.88 -9.27
N GLU A 54 6.43 -6.69 -8.83
CA GLU A 54 7.26 -5.49 -8.89
C GLU A 54 8.41 -5.59 -7.90
N VAL A 55 8.14 -5.96 -6.65
CA VAL A 55 9.17 -6.14 -5.62
C VAL A 55 10.22 -7.16 -6.06
N ALA A 56 9.80 -8.32 -6.58
CA ALA A 56 10.72 -9.35 -7.07
C ALA A 56 11.61 -8.84 -8.23
N ARG A 57 11.01 -8.10 -9.16
CA ARG A 57 11.71 -7.50 -10.29
C ARG A 57 12.75 -6.48 -9.84
N ASP A 58 12.40 -5.61 -8.89
CA ASP A 58 13.30 -4.57 -8.39
C ASP A 58 14.50 -5.20 -7.66
N LEU A 59 14.27 -6.24 -6.86
CA LEU A 59 15.32 -6.99 -6.16
C LEU A 59 16.26 -7.73 -7.13
N ARG A 60 15.73 -8.43 -8.14
CA ARG A 60 16.57 -9.07 -9.18
C ARG A 60 17.30 -8.05 -10.03
N GLY A 61 16.61 -6.98 -10.42
CA GLY A 61 17.19 -5.88 -11.18
C GLY A 61 18.38 -5.24 -10.47
N PHE A 62 18.30 -5.10 -9.15
CA PHE A 62 19.41 -4.65 -8.33
C PHE A 62 20.61 -5.60 -8.38
N VAL A 63 20.40 -6.91 -8.16
CA VAL A 63 21.46 -7.93 -8.19
C VAL A 63 22.11 -8.03 -9.57
N ASP A 64 21.30 -8.06 -10.63
CA ASP A 64 21.77 -8.21 -12.00
C ASP A 64 22.35 -6.91 -12.59
N GLY A 65 22.22 -5.78 -11.89
CA GLY A 65 22.59 -4.44 -12.39
C GLY A 65 21.74 -3.99 -13.59
N THR A 66 20.52 -4.54 -13.72
CA THR A 66 19.58 -4.24 -14.82
C THR A 66 18.40 -3.36 -14.38
N GLY A 67 18.27 -3.10 -13.08
CA GLY A 67 17.28 -2.20 -12.52
C GLY A 67 17.53 -0.74 -12.89
N GLY A 68 16.49 0.09 -12.75
CA GLY A 68 16.62 1.53 -12.83
C GLY A 68 17.51 2.11 -11.74
N GLU A 69 18.08 3.28 -12.00
CA GLU A 69 19.03 3.97 -11.11
C GLU A 69 18.49 4.13 -9.67
N TRP A 70 17.18 4.27 -9.52
CA TRP A 70 16.51 4.57 -8.26
C TRP A 70 15.54 3.48 -7.80
N ASP A 71 15.37 2.38 -8.54
CA ASP A 71 14.32 1.39 -8.26
C ASP A 71 14.49 0.76 -6.87
N PHE A 72 15.73 0.48 -6.47
CA PHE A 72 16.05 -0.07 -5.15
C PHE A 72 15.88 0.94 -4.02
N ASP A 73 16.27 2.21 -4.25
CA ASP A 73 16.07 3.28 -3.26
C ASP A 73 14.57 3.55 -3.06
N ASP A 74 13.80 3.59 -4.14
CA ASP A 74 12.35 3.75 -4.09
C ASP A 74 11.67 2.55 -3.38
N LEU A 75 12.15 1.32 -3.60
CA LEU A 75 11.65 0.14 -2.91
C LEU A 75 11.90 0.24 -1.41
N THR A 76 13.12 0.59 -0.99
CA THR A 76 13.52 0.53 0.42
C THR A 76 13.10 1.76 1.24
N SER A 77 12.84 2.90 0.59
CA SER A 77 12.54 4.17 1.26
C SER A 77 11.07 4.37 1.66
N ILE A 78 10.12 3.65 1.03
CA ILE A 78 8.69 3.82 1.25
C ILE A 78 8.08 2.54 1.82
N PRO A 79 7.36 2.58 2.96
CA PRO A 79 6.65 1.41 3.49
C PRO A 79 5.70 0.81 2.45
N LEU A 80 5.52 -0.51 2.46
CA LEU A 80 4.59 -1.23 1.60
C LEU A 80 3.28 -1.54 2.35
N ALA A 81 2.16 -1.49 1.64
CA ALA A 81 0.84 -1.70 2.23
C ALA A 81 0.55 -3.18 2.56
N ASP A 82 1.12 -4.11 1.80
CA ASP A 82 1.05 -5.55 2.09
C ASP A 82 2.12 -5.90 3.14
N PRO A 83 1.74 -6.35 4.36
CA PRO A 83 2.68 -6.70 5.41
C PRO A 83 3.68 -7.80 5.02
N ARG A 84 3.30 -8.70 4.10
CA ARG A 84 4.19 -9.75 3.59
C ARG A 84 5.33 -9.12 2.78
N LEU A 85 5.00 -8.17 1.92
CA LEU A 85 5.98 -7.42 1.12
C LEU A 85 6.76 -6.43 1.98
N GLU A 86 6.13 -5.82 2.98
CA GLU A 86 6.82 -4.93 3.93
C GLU A 86 7.92 -5.66 4.71
N SER A 87 7.67 -6.90 5.14
CA SER A 87 8.70 -7.75 5.77
C SER A 87 9.88 -8.02 4.83
N ILE A 88 9.64 -8.17 3.52
CA ILE A 88 10.70 -8.28 2.51
C ILE A 88 11.46 -6.96 2.40
N ARG A 89 10.76 -5.83 2.31
CA ARG A 89 11.35 -4.49 2.25
C ARG A 89 12.23 -4.18 3.48
N GLU A 90 11.76 -4.51 4.68
CA GLU A 90 12.51 -4.26 5.92
C GLU A 90 13.83 -5.05 5.94
N ARG A 91 13.79 -6.34 5.56
CA ARG A 91 14.99 -7.17 5.46
C ARG A 91 15.92 -6.68 4.36
N ALA A 92 15.37 -6.30 3.21
CA ALA A 92 16.12 -5.67 2.14
C ALA A 92 16.80 -4.38 2.62
N SER A 93 16.09 -3.50 3.33
CA SER A 93 16.66 -2.26 3.85
C SER A 93 17.77 -2.52 4.89
N ALA A 94 17.61 -3.53 5.75
CA ALA A 94 18.59 -3.90 6.79
C ALA A 94 19.86 -4.56 6.22
N ALA A 95 19.73 -5.28 5.10
CA ALA A 95 20.84 -5.90 4.39
C ALA A 95 21.73 -4.88 3.67
N PHE A 96 21.28 -3.63 3.53
CA PHE A 96 22.04 -2.55 2.89
C PHE A 96 22.81 -1.67 3.90
N PRO A 97 24.10 -1.33 3.68
CA PRO A 97 25.01 -1.81 2.64
C PRO A 97 25.85 -3.02 3.10
N GLY A 98 26.09 -3.99 2.21
CA GLY A 98 27.16 -5.00 2.39
C GLY A 98 26.77 -6.48 2.45
N THR A 99 25.56 -6.84 2.02
CA THR A 99 25.10 -8.24 1.94
C THR A 99 25.49 -8.90 0.61
N ASP A 100 25.59 -10.24 0.59
CA ASP A 100 25.84 -11.01 -0.64
C ASP A 100 24.61 -11.07 -1.55
N ASP A 101 24.84 -11.36 -2.84
CA ASP A 101 23.78 -11.45 -3.85
C ASP A 101 22.72 -12.54 -3.52
N ALA A 102 23.07 -13.56 -2.75
CA ALA A 102 22.20 -14.69 -2.45
C ALA A 102 21.06 -14.31 -1.48
N GLU A 103 21.31 -13.40 -0.52
CA GLU A 103 20.22 -12.93 0.36
C GLU A 103 19.17 -12.14 -0.44
N TRP A 104 19.61 -11.28 -1.36
CA TRP A 104 18.71 -10.51 -2.23
C TRP A 104 17.91 -11.41 -3.17
N LEU A 105 18.55 -12.43 -3.75
CA LEU A 105 17.87 -13.43 -4.57
C LEU A 105 16.84 -14.23 -3.76
N SER A 106 17.16 -14.59 -2.51
CA SER A 106 16.20 -15.26 -1.62
C SER A 106 14.99 -14.37 -1.32
N LEU A 107 15.18 -13.07 -1.15
CA LEU A 107 14.07 -12.12 -0.95
C LEU A 107 13.21 -11.97 -2.22
N ALA A 108 13.83 -11.99 -3.39
CA ALA A 108 13.11 -11.95 -4.67
C ALA A 108 12.28 -13.22 -4.88
N GLU A 109 12.83 -14.40 -4.57
CA GLU A 109 12.10 -15.67 -4.60
C GLU A 109 10.90 -15.68 -3.66
N GLU A 110 11.02 -15.07 -2.47
CA GLU A 110 9.91 -14.94 -1.53
C GLU A 110 8.78 -14.04 -2.07
N ALA A 111 9.14 -12.92 -2.71
CA ALA A 111 8.17 -12.06 -3.38
C ALA A 111 7.45 -12.79 -4.52
N GLU A 112 8.16 -13.59 -5.31
CA GLU A 112 7.55 -14.43 -6.36
C GLU A 112 6.63 -15.51 -5.81
N ALA A 113 7.00 -16.13 -4.69
CA ALA A 113 6.13 -17.09 -4.03
C ALA A 113 4.80 -16.45 -3.59
N ILE A 114 4.84 -15.19 -3.13
CA ILE A 114 3.63 -14.42 -2.81
C ILE A 114 2.80 -14.15 -4.07
N ALA A 115 3.42 -13.67 -5.15
CA ALA A 115 2.75 -13.44 -6.43
C ALA A 115 2.07 -14.72 -6.97
N ALA A 116 2.79 -15.85 -6.91
CA ALA A 116 2.29 -17.14 -7.35
C ALA A 116 1.12 -17.63 -6.49
N ALA A 117 1.19 -17.45 -5.16
CA ALA A 117 0.11 -17.81 -4.26
C ALA A 117 -1.16 -16.99 -4.51
N ASP A 118 -1.02 -15.66 -4.64
CA ASP A 118 -2.16 -14.76 -4.91
C ASP A 118 -2.81 -15.09 -6.26
N ARG A 119 -1.99 -15.35 -7.31
CA ARG A 119 -2.49 -15.81 -8.62
C ARG A 119 -3.24 -17.14 -8.50
N ALA A 120 -2.69 -18.11 -7.76
CA ALA A 120 -3.30 -19.42 -7.60
C ALA A 120 -4.65 -19.33 -6.86
N ASN A 121 -4.73 -18.52 -5.82
CA ASN A 121 -5.98 -18.23 -5.10
C ASN A 121 -7.02 -17.61 -6.02
N LEU A 122 -6.63 -16.61 -6.83
CA LEU A 122 -7.52 -15.95 -7.76
C LEU A 122 -8.04 -16.90 -8.85
N ILE A 123 -7.18 -17.77 -9.39
CA ILE A 123 -7.58 -18.84 -10.33
C ILE A 123 -8.59 -19.80 -9.67
N GLY A 124 -8.35 -20.19 -8.41
CA GLY A 124 -9.24 -21.05 -7.64
C GLY A 124 -10.63 -20.43 -7.48
N LEU A 125 -10.68 -19.17 -7.07
CA LEU A 125 -11.93 -18.42 -6.90
C LEU A 125 -12.68 -18.22 -8.22
N LEU A 126 -11.98 -17.92 -9.32
CA LEU A 126 -12.59 -17.80 -10.65
C LEU A 126 -13.24 -19.12 -11.09
N ARG A 127 -12.56 -20.26 -10.87
CA ARG A 127 -13.14 -21.59 -11.15
C ARG A 127 -14.37 -21.85 -10.29
N GLN A 128 -14.33 -21.46 -9.01
CA GLN A 128 -15.46 -21.59 -8.12
C GLN A 128 -16.65 -20.72 -8.55
N ALA A 129 -16.43 -19.46 -8.92
CA ALA A 129 -17.45 -18.55 -9.42
C ALA A 129 -18.10 -19.01 -10.73
N LEU A 130 -17.35 -19.71 -11.58
CA LEU A 130 -17.91 -20.35 -12.78
C LEU A 130 -18.78 -21.57 -12.44
N GLY A 131 -18.46 -22.28 -11.36
CA GLY A 131 -19.21 -23.42 -10.86
C GLY A 131 -20.41 -23.09 -9.98
N GLY A 132 -20.48 -21.87 -9.43
CA GLY A 132 -21.52 -21.46 -8.50
C GLY A 132 -21.28 -20.07 -7.92
N ASP A 133 -21.94 -19.75 -6.81
CA ASP A 133 -21.77 -18.46 -6.16
C ASP A 133 -20.54 -18.44 -5.26
N ILE A 134 -19.98 -17.24 -5.11
CA ILE A 134 -18.92 -16.90 -4.17
C ILE A 134 -19.33 -15.63 -3.44
N SER A 135 -18.90 -15.48 -2.19
CA SER A 135 -19.17 -14.28 -1.40
C SER A 135 -17.95 -13.37 -1.36
N GLY A 136 -18.18 -12.07 -1.11
CA GLY A 136 -17.09 -11.12 -0.88
C GLY A 136 -16.17 -11.56 0.26
N ALA A 137 -16.72 -12.12 1.34
CA ALA A 137 -15.93 -12.62 2.47
C ALA A 137 -14.93 -13.73 2.07
N MET A 138 -15.30 -14.61 1.14
CA MET A 138 -14.38 -15.62 0.62
C MET A 138 -13.27 -15.01 -0.22
N ILE A 139 -13.57 -13.93 -0.96
CA ILE A 139 -12.57 -13.19 -1.72
C ILE A 139 -11.60 -12.50 -0.74
N ASP A 140 -12.12 -11.79 0.25
CA ASP A 140 -11.33 -11.04 1.24
C ASP A 140 -10.42 -11.97 2.07
N GLU A 141 -10.89 -13.16 2.41
CA GLU A 141 -10.09 -14.17 3.13
C GLU A 141 -8.94 -14.70 2.29
N ALA A 142 -9.19 -14.99 1.00
CA ALA A 142 -8.19 -15.57 0.11
C ALA A 142 -7.22 -14.53 -0.48
N LEU A 143 -7.64 -13.26 -0.58
CA LEU A 143 -6.90 -12.15 -1.17
C LEU A 143 -7.01 -10.91 -0.27
N PRO A 144 -6.37 -10.90 0.91
CA PRO A 144 -6.50 -9.82 1.88
C PRO A 144 -5.91 -8.48 1.43
N TYR A 145 -5.04 -8.48 0.41
CA TYR A 145 -4.33 -7.29 -0.09
C TYR A 145 -4.54 -7.07 -1.59
N PRO A 146 -5.79 -6.85 -2.06
CA PRO A 146 -6.11 -6.81 -3.48
C PRO A 146 -5.48 -5.63 -4.24
N ARG A 147 -5.04 -4.59 -3.52
CA ARG A 147 -4.32 -3.45 -4.11
C ARG A 147 -2.84 -3.73 -4.36
N SER A 148 -2.31 -4.83 -3.86
CA SER A 148 -0.94 -5.30 -4.10
C SER A 148 -0.90 -6.40 -5.15
N LEU A 149 -1.99 -6.59 -5.91
CA LEU A 149 -2.03 -7.51 -7.04
C LEU A 149 -1.41 -6.86 -8.27
N GLY A 150 -0.74 -7.68 -9.10
CA GLY A 150 -0.29 -7.24 -10.42
C GLY A 150 -1.44 -6.80 -11.32
N ASP A 151 -1.11 -6.15 -12.45
CA ASP A 151 -2.11 -5.58 -13.36
C ASP A 151 -3.14 -6.59 -13.88
N ARG A 152 -2.71 -7.83 -14.14
CA ARG A 152 -3.58 -8.89 -14.66
C ARG A 152 -4.50 -9.40 -13.56
N GLU A 153 -3.94 -9.61 -12.37
CA GLU A 153 -4.61 -10.11 -11.18
C GLU A 153 -5.64 -9.07 -10.71
N THR A 154 -5.31 -7.78 -10.77
CA THR A 154 -6.23 -6.68 -10.46
C THR A 154 -7.47 -6.70 -11.37
N LYS A 155 -7.31 -6.96 -12.67
CA LYS A 155 -8.44 -7.06 -13.62
C LYS A 155 -9.32 -8.27 -13.33
N ALA A 156 -8.69 -9.41 -13.04
CA ALA A 156 -9.39 -10.63 -12.67
C ALA A 156 -10.12 -10.50 -11.32
N TYR A 157 -9.48 -9.88 -10.33
CA TYR A 157 -10.09 -9.53 -9.04
C TYR A 157 -11.29 -8.62 -9.23
N ALA A 158 -11.20 -7.57 -10.06
CA ALA A 158 -12.31 -6.66 -10.30
C ALA A 158 -13.53 -7.36 -10.94
N ALA A 159 -13.30 -8.31 -11.85
CA ALA A 159 -14.38 -9.13 -12.41
C ALA A 159 -15.00 -10.04 -11.34
N LEU A 160 -14.17 -10.65 -10.49
CA LEU A 160 -14.60 -11.54 -9.42
C LEU A 160 -15.38 -10.82 -8.31
N SER A 161 -14.90 -9.66 -7.88
CA SER A 161 -15.57 -8.81 -6.88
C SER A 161 -16.93 -8.34 -7.40
N ARG A 162 -17.02 -7.90 -8.66
CA ARG A 162 -18.30 -7.55 -9.28
C ARG A 162 -19.25 -8.74 -9.33
N TRP A 163 -18.73 -9.95 -9.59
CA TRP A 163 -19.54 -11.15 -9.45
C TRP A 163 -20.03 -11.26 -8.00
N ALA A 164 -19.17 -11.34 -6.99
CA ALA A 164 -19.63 -11.49 -5.61
C ALA A 164 -20.69 -10.45 -5.16
N ASP A 165 -20.60 -9.19 -5.62
CA ASP A 165 -21.49 -8.11 -5.19
C ASP A 165 -22.87 -8.10 -5.89
N ASP A 166 -22.95 -8.50 -7.16
CA ASP A 166 -24.15 -8.30 -8.00
C ASP A 166 -25.15 -9.48 -7.96
N ASP A 167 -25.32 -10.13 -6.81
CA ASP A 167 -26.19 -11.30 -6.69
C ASP A 167 -27.67 -10.99 -6.98
N ASP A 168 -28.16 -9.86 -6.49
CA ASP A 168 -29.53 -9.42 -6.71
C ASP A 168 -29.81 -9.07 -8.18
N VAL A 169 -28.82 -8.51 -8.88
CA VAL A 169 -28.87 -8.23 -10.32
C VAL A 169 -28.88 -9.53 -11.11
N ARG A 170 -28.00 -10.48 -10.76
CA ARG A 170 -27.95 -11.80 -11.41
C ARG A 170 -29.26 -12.56 -11.29
N ALA A 171 -29.89 -12.53 -10.11
CA ALA A 171 -31.16 -13.20 -9.85
C ALA A 171 -32.30 -12.68 -10.74
N ARG A 172 -32.22 -11.43 -11.21
CA ARG A 172 -33.27 -10.77 -12.00
C ARG A 172 -32.97 -10.68 -13.50
N ASN A 173 -31.72 -10.87 -13.91
CA ASN A 173 -31.28 -10.66 -15.29
C ASN A 173 -30.34 -11.77 -15.79
N LEU A 174 -30.90 -12.75 -16.50
CA LEU A 174 -30.14 -13.88 -17.06
C LEU A 174 -29.05 -13.42 -18.05
N GLY A 175 -29.35 -12.45 -18.92
CA GLY A 175 -28.37 -11.94 -19.89
C GLY A 175 -27.20 -11.20 -19.22
N TYR A 176 -27.43 -10.57 -18.06
CA TYR A 176 -26.37 -10.02 -17.24
C TYR A 176 -25.46 -11.13 -16.69
N THR A 177 -26.06 -12.17 -16.12
CA THR A 177 -25.36 -13.33 -15.56
C THR A 177 -24.48 -14.03 -16.59
N GLU A 178 -25.00 -14.26 -17.81
CA GLU A 178 -24.22 -14.90 -18.89
C GLU A 178 -23.01 -14.05 -19.31
N ARG A 179 -23.17 -12.73 -19.44
CA ARG A 179 -22.05 -11.83 -19.77
C ARG A 179 -20.99 -11.82 -18.68
N GLN A 180 -21.39 -11.81 -17.41
CA GLN A 180 -20.44 -11.85 -16.30
C GLN A 180 -19.70 -13.19 -16.25
N ARG A 181 -20.39 -14.32 -16.46
CA ARG A 181 -19.73 -15.64 -16.56
C ARG A 181 -18.71 -15.70 -17.70
N ALA A 182 -19.05 -15.14 -18.87
CA ALA A 182 -18.12 -15.05 -19.98
C ALA A 182 -16.87 -14.22 -19.62
N ALA A 183 -17.06 -13.08 -18.94
CA ALA A 183 -15.95 -12.26 -18.46
C ALA A 183 -15.05 -12.99 -17.45
N LEU A 184 -15.64 -13.72 -16.48
CA LEU A 184 -14.87 -14.54 -15.54
C LEU A 184 -14.07 -15.63 -16.25
N ALA A 185 -14.67 -16.31 -17.24
CA ALA A 185 -14.00 -17.33 -18.04
C ALA A 185 -12.82 -16.77 -18.85
N GLU A 186 -12.98 -15.57 -19.41
CA GLU A 186 -11.90 -14.85 -20.10
C GLU A 186 -10.74 -14.54 -19.15
N GLN A 187 -11.02 -13.99 -17.96
CA GLN A 187 -9.98 -13.71 -16.97
C GLN A 187 -9.27 -14.98 -16.49
N LEU A 188 -10.00 -16.08 -16.28
CA LEU A 188 -9.44 -17.38 -15.93
C LEU A 188 -8.48 -17.89 -17.03
N ALA A 189 -8.87 -17.76 -18.30
CA ALA A 189 -8.03 -18.15 -19.42
C ALA A 189 -6.75 -17.30 -19.48
N LEU A 190 -6.86 -15.99 -19.32
CA LEU A 190 -5.73 -15.06 -19.34
C LEU A 190 -4.72 -15.36 -18.22
N LEU A 191 -5.20 -15.58 -16.99
CA LEU A 191 -4.36 -15.90 -15.84
C LEU A 191 -3.74 -17.30 -15.94
N SER A 192 -4.46 -18.27 -16.50
CA SER A 192 -3.95 -19.65 -16.64
C SER A 192 -2.93 -19.79 -17.76
N ALA A 193 -2.99 -18.92 -18.78
CA ALA A 193 -2.06 -18.95 -19.90
C ALA A 193 -0.67 -18.39 -19.57
N HIS A 194 -0.55 -17.62 -18.49
CA HIS A 194 0.70 -16.97 -18.09
C HIS A 194 1.07 -17.44 -16.68
N PRO A 195 2.13 -18.25 -16.52
CA PRO A 195 2.62 -18.57 -15.18
C PRO A 195 3.01 -17.28 -14.44
N ALA A 196 2.93 -17.32 -13.11
CA ALA A 196 3.56 -16.29 -12.30
C ALA A 196 5.06 -16.21 -12.66
N PRO A 197 5.66 -15.00 -12.63
CA PRO A 197 7.09 -14.84 -12.88
C PRO A 197 7.95 -15.67 -11.92
#